data_AF-A0A845M196-F1
#
_entry.id   AF-A0A845M196-F1
#
_cell.length_a   1.000
_cell.length_b   1.000
_cell.length_c   1.000
_cell.angle_alpha   90.00
_cell.angle_beta   90.00
_cell.angle_gamma   90.00
#
_symmetry.space_group_name_H-M   'P 1'
#
loop_
_entity.id
_entity.type
_entity.pdbx_description
1 polymer ?
#
loop_
_entity_poly.entity_id
_entity_poly.type
_entity_poly.pdbx_seq_one_letter_code
_entity_poly.pdbx_strand_id
1 'polypeptide(L)' 'MSDLFWLSDAQMARLEPYFPKSHGKPRVDDRRVLS' A
#
# COMPACT_ATOMS: atom_id res chain seq x y z
N MET A 1 21.22 -13.77 5.70
CA MET A 1 20.92 -13.07 4.44
C MET A 1 19.42 -13.07 4.31
N SER A 2 18.81 -11.89 4.38
CA SER A 2 17.40 -11.66 4.70
C SER A 2 16.43 -12.34 3.72
N ASP A 3 15.48 -13.10 4.27
CA ASP A 3 14.38 -13.80 3.60
C ASP A 3 13.33 -12.85 2.98
N LEU A 4 13.78 -11.91 2.16
CA LEU A 4 12.92 -10.97 1.44
C LEU A 4 12.37 -11.65 0.19
N PHE A 5 11.17 -12.21 0.32
CA PHE A 5 10.40 -12.69 -0.82
C PHE A 5 9.71 -11.52 -1.50
N TRP A 6 10.16 -11.18 -2.71
CA TRP A 6 9.48 -10.23 -3.57
C TRP A 6 8.35 -10.93 -4.33
N LEU A 7 7.19 -10.28 -4.39
CA LEU A 7 6.09 -10.74 -5.23
C LEU A 7 6.46 -10.51 -6.71
N SER A 8 6.10 -11.46 -7.57
CA SER A 8 6.18 -11.24 -9.01
C SER A 8 5.15 -10.20 -9.46
N ASP A 9 5.36 -9.59 -10.62
CA ASP A 9 4.42 -8.61 -11.18
C ASP A 9 3.00 -9.19 -11.32
N ALA A 10 2.90 -10.48 -11.68
CA ALA A 10 1.62 -11.17 -11.79
C ALA A 10 0.94 -11.36 -10.42
N GLN A 11 1.71 -11.56 -9.35
CA GLN A 11 1.17 -11.63 -7.99
C GLN A 11 0.75 -10.25 -7.49
N MET A 12 1.53 -9.21 -7.78
CA MET A 12 1.17 -7.82 -7.47
C MET A 12 -0.11 -7.38 -8.18
N ALA A 13 -0.26 -7.72 -9.47
CA ALA A 13 -1.47 -7.39 -10.25
C ALA A 13 -2.74 -8.04 -9.70
N ARG A 14 -2.65 -9.22 -9.08
CA ARG A 14 -3.79 -9.86 -8.41
C ARG A 14 -4.26 -9.11 -7.16
N LEU A 15 -3.34 -8.42 -6.49
CA LEU A 15 -3.63 -7.66 -5.27
C LEU A 15 -4.12 -6.24 -5.55
N GLU A 16 -3.85 -5.72 -6.75
CA GLU A 16 -4.19 -4.35 -7.17
C GLU A 16 -5.64 -3.93 -6.89
N PRO A 17 -6.68 -4.75 -7.15
CA PRO A 17 -8.08 -4.35 -6.92
C PRO A 17 -8.44 -4.14 -5.46
N TYR A 18 -7.67 -4.70 -4.53
CA TYR A 18 -7.90 -4.61 -3.09
C TYR A 18 -7.20 -3.40 -2.47
N PHE A 19 -6.32 -2.71 -3.20
CA PHE A 19 -5.71 -1.50 -2.67
C PHE A 19 -6.77 -0.42 -2.50
N PRO A 20 -6.77 0.29 -1.35
CA PRO A 20 -7.68 1.39 -1.14
C PRO A 20 -7.40 2.45 -2.20
N LYS A 21 -8.46 2.87 -2.91
CA LYS A 21 -8.36 4.01 -3.83
C LYS A 21 -7.94 5.25 -3.03
N SER A 22 -7.09 6.08 -3.62
CA SER A 22 -6.84 7.40 -3.06
C SER A 22 -8.18 8.14 -2.98
N HIS A 23 -8.59 8.55 -1.78
CA HIS A 23 -9.91 9.13 -1.54
C HIS A 23 -10.07 10.57 -2.05
N GLY A 24 -9.40 10.95 -3.15
CA GLY A 24 -9.45 12.28 -3.76
C GLY A 24 -8.92 13.42 -2.89
N LYS A 25 -8.75 13.21 -1.59
CA LYS A 25 -8.08 14.10 -0.66
C LYS A 25 -6.63 13.63 -0.53
N PRO A 26 -5.64 14.50 -0.77
CA PRO A 26 -4.27 14.26 -0.31
C PRO A 26 -4.33 13.85 1.16
N ARG A 27 -3.60 12.81 1.55
CA ARG A 27 -3.48 12.47 2.97
C ARG A 27 -2.72 13.62 3.65
N VAL A 28 -3.46 14.53 4.28
CA VAL A 28 -2.89 15.70 4.97
C VAL A 28 -2.22 15.29 6.30
N ASP A 29 -2.55 14.09 6.82
CA ASP A 29 -2.21 13.68 8.19
C ASP A 29 -1.27 12.47 8.30
N ASP A 30 -0.38 12.21 7.34
CA ASP A 30 0.58 11.10 7.41
C ASP A 30 1.59 11.21 8.59
N ARG A 31 1.49 12.23 9.46
CA ARG A 31 2.38 12.46 10.60
C ARG A 31 1.71 12.77 11.93
N ARG A 32 0.38 12.74 12.04
CA ARG A 32 -0.28 12.97 13.34
C ARG A 32 -1.40 11.97 13.58
N VAL A 33 -1.07 10.92 14.34
CA VAL A 33 -2.06 10.20 15.13
C VAL A 33 -2.44 11.10 16.30
N LEU A 34 -3.70 11.55 16.36
CA LEU A 34 -4.27 12.14 17.57
C LEU A 34 -4.71 10.99 18.48
N SER A 35 -4.14 10.94 19.69
CA SER A 35 -4.57 10.08 20.79
C SER A 35 -5.88 10.55 21.39
#